data_AF-A0A6P1MR80-F1
#
_entry.id   AF-A0A6P1MR80-F1
#
_cell.length_a   1.000
_cell.length_b   1.000
_cell.length_c   1.000
_cell.angle_alpha   90.00
_cell.angle_beta   90.00
_cell.angle_gamma   90.00
#
_symmetry.space_group_name_H-M   'P 1'
#
loop_
_entity.id
_entity.type
_entity.pdbx_description
1 polymer ?
#
loop_
_entity_poly.entity_id
_entity_poly.type
_entity_poly.pdbx_seq_one_letter_code
_entity_poly.pdbx_strand_id
1 'polypeptide(L)'
;MNFKRKILQILVVLMIFAATTITAFGAPSAYISGAKIKGFNANYIIIDMNDKNVRPMMLTAGNVLCSADSVSNMAKNNGCFAAINGTYFSAYDGIPISWGTIIKNGKVLHISNGGAVAGFTSDGELVIDRLSFNFKGYINDEYRCIPWRINHPSDEADAITIFTPEYGAVVKLKGGAKAPVVENGKVSYIATSDFYVPAGDLPSSIILRWQI
;
A
#
# COMPACT_ATOMS: atom_id res chain seq x y z
N MET A 1 15.44 -31.53 58.13
CA MET A 1 14.16 -31.46 57.37
C MET A 1 13.96 -32.78 56.63
N ASN A 2 12.94 -33.56 57.00
CA ASN A 2 12.79 -34.98 56.59
C ASN A 2 12.59 -35.17 55.07
N PHE A 3 13.25 -36.18 54.50
CA PHE A 3 13.24 -36.53 53.07
C PHE A 3 11.81 -36.67 52.50
N LYS A 4 10.88 -37.24 53.28
CA LYS A 4 9.45 -37.34 52.92
C LYS A 4 8.78 -35.96 52.74
N ARG A 5 9.19 -34.95 53.49
CA ARG A 5 8.65 -33.58 53.41
C ARG A 5 9.13 -32.86 52.15
N LYS A 6 10.35 -33.15 51.69
CA LYS A 6 10.88 -32.64 50.39
C LYS A 6 10.19 -33.28 49.20
N ILE A 7 9.93 -34.59 49.23
CA ILE A 7 9.18 -35.28 48.16
C ILE A 7 7.75 -34.77 48.07
N LEU A 8 7.08 -34.57 49.21
CA LEU A 8 5.73 -34.03 49.24
C LEU A 8 5.67 -32.59 48.70
N GLN A 9 6.66 -31.75 49.04
CA GLN A 9 6.75 -30.39 48.50
C GLN A 9 7.01 -30.38 46.98
N ILE A 10 7.86 -31.28 46.47
CA ILE A 10 8.12 -31.40 45.03
C ILE A 10 6.86 -31.89 44.28
N LEU A 11 6.13 -32.85 44.84
CA LEU A 11 4.88 -33.35 44.24
C LEU A 11 3.76 -32.30 44.23
N VAL A 12 3.66 -31.47 45.28
CA VAL A 12 2.69 -30.36 45.33
C VAL A 12 3.06 -29.27 44.31
N VAL A 13 4.35 -28.94 44.14
CA VAL A 13 4.79 -27.98 43.11
C VAL A 13 4.54 -28.52 41.70
N LEU A 14 4.79 -29.81 41.45
CA LEU A 14 4.51 -30.46 40.16
C LEU A 14 3.00 -30.52 39.85
N MET A 15 2.14 -30.74 40.85
CA MET A 15 0.68 -30.70 40.67
C MET A 15 0.16 -29.28 40.38
N ILE A 16 0.78 -28.24 40.95
CA ILE A 16 0.41 -26.84 40.67
C ILE A 16 0.79 -26.46 39.22
N PHE A 17 1.90 -26.98 38.68
CA PHE A 17 2.25 -26.78 37.26
C PHE A 17 1.42 -27.62 36.29
N ALA A 18 0.88 -28.78 36.72
CA ALA A 18 0.00 -29.60 35.88
C ALA A 18 -1.46 -29.12 35.85
N ALA A 19 -1.87 -28.27 36.79
CA ALA A 19 -3.24 -27.75 36.89
C ALA A 19 -3.45 -26.39 36.19
N THR A 20 -2.39 -25.75 35.68
CA THR A 20 -2.55 -24.58 34.82
C THR A 20 -2.92 -25.04 33.43
N THR A 21 -4.21 -25.03 33.11
CA THR A 21 -4.65 -25.00 31.73
C THR A 21 -4.03 -23.75 31.10
N ILE A 22 -3.13 -23.94 30.13
CA ILE A 22 -2.80 -22.88 29.18
C ILE A 22 -4.07 -22.70 28.37
N THR A 23 -5.01 -21.89 28.86
CA THR A 23 -6.00 -21.30 27.97
C THR A 23 -5.19 -20.41 27.06
N ALA A 24 -4.87 -20.93 25.88
CA ALA A 24 -4.44 -20.11 24.78
C ALA A 24 -5.59 -19.12 24.51
N PHE A 25 -5.51 -17.93 25.10
CA PHE A 25 -6.26 -16.78 24.67
C PHE A 25 -5.61 -16.33 23.36
N GLY A 26 -5.92 -17.04 22.28
CA GLY A 26 -5.81 -16.45 20.96
C GLY A 26 -7.00 -15.51 20.84
N ALA A 27 -6.77 -14.21 20.74
CA ALA A 27 -7.78 -13.33 20.18
C ALA A 27 -8.17 -13.94 18.82
N PRO A 28 -9.42 -14.33 18.59
CA PRO A 28 -9.80 -14.80 17.27
C PRO A 28 -10.10 -13.57 16.43
N SER A 29 -9.05 -12.78 16.17
CA SER A 29 -9.16 -11.57 15.38
C SER A 29 -9.36 -11.87 13.89
N ALA A 30 -9.25 -13.15 13.51
CA ALA A 30 -9.57 -13.65 12.19
C ALA A 30 -10.08 -15.10 12.26
N TYR A 31 -11.23 -15.37 11.65
CA TYR A 31 -11.70 -16.74 11.39
C TYR A 31 -11.64 -17.02 9.89
N ILE A 32 -10.85 -18.01 9.49
CA ILE A 32 -10.80 -18.51 8.11
C ILE A 32 -11.86 -19.60 8.00
N SER A 33 -12.84 -19.40 7.11
CA SER A 33 -13.86 -20.42 6.84
C SER A 33 -14.08 -20.54 5.33
N GLY A 34 -14.08 -21.79 4.86
CA GLY A 34 -14.62 -22.14 3.55
C GLY A 34 -16.11 -22.45 3.73
N ALA A 35 -16.98 -21.76 3.01
CA ALA A 35 -18.41 -22.08 3.01
C ALA A 35 -18.96 -22.16 1.60
N LYS A 36 -20.10 -22.85 1.47
CA LYS A 36 -20.94 -22.74 0.28
C LYS A 36 -21.86 -21.54 0.43
N ILE A 37 -21.62 -20.48 -0.34
CA ILE A 37 -22.52 -19.32 -0.43
C ILE A 37 -23.34 -19.49 -1.71
N LYS A 38 -24.65 -19.72 -1.56
CA LYS A 38 -25.58 -19.97 -2.69
C LYS A 38 -25.11 -21.06 -3.66
N GLY A 39 -24.47 -22.11 -3.14
CA GLY A 39 -23.97 -23.25 -3.93
C GLY A 39 -22.54 -23.09 -4.47
N PHE A 40 -21.93 -21.92 -4.33
CA PHE A 40 -20.54 -21.66 -4.74
C PHE A 40 -19.59 -21.80 -3.57
N ASN A 41 -18.44 -22.44 -3.79
CA ASN A 41 -17.36 -22.48 -2.80
C ASN A 41 -16.75 -21.07 -2.67
N ALA A 42 -16.77 -20.53 -1.45
CA ALA A 42 -16.19 -19.24 -1.13
C ALA A 42 -15.19 -19.39 0.01
N ASN A 43 -14.03 -18.75 -0.13
CA ASN A 43 -13.08 -18.54 0.95
C ASN A 43 -13.30 -17.13 1.49
N TYR A 44 -13.53 -17.00 2.79
CA TYR A 44 -13.66 -15.70 3.42
C TYR A 44 -12.97 -15.69 4.78
N ILE A 45 -12.64 -14.50 5.22
CA ILE A 45 -12.06 -14.24 6.53
C ILE A 45 -12.93 -13.17 7.18
N ILE A 46 -13.43 -13.44 8.39
CA ILE A 46 -14.09 -12.44 9.21
C ILE A 46 -13.05 -11.87 10.15
N ILE A 47 -12.89 -10.55 10.13
CA ILE A 47 -11.92 -9.82 10.94
C ILE A 47 -12.68 -8.89 11.88
N ASP A 48 -12.41 -8.96 13.18
CA ASP A 48 -12.94 -7.98 14.13
C ASP A 48 -12.08 -6.72 14.09
N MET A 49 -12.61 -5.68 13.44
CA MET A 49 -11.93 -4.40 13.32
C MET A 49 -11.94 -3.57 14.62
N ASN A 50 -12.66 -4.01 15.67
CA ASN A 50 -12.58 -3.38 16.99
C ASN A 50 -11.39 -3.87 17.83
N ASP A 51 -10.72 -4.95 17.41
CA ASP A 51 -9.49 -5.42 18.05
C ASP A 51 -8.37 -4.43 17.77
N LYS A 52 -7.85 -3.78 18.82
CA LYS A 52 -6.77 -2.79 18.73
C LYS A 52 -5.45 -3.36 18.21
N ASN A 53 -5.31 -4.68 18.15
CA ASN A 53 -4.14 -5.35 17.57
C ASN A 53 -4.28 -5.61 16.06
N VAL A 54 -5.46 -5.36 15.49
CA VAL A 54 -5.71 -5.46 14.06
C VAL A 54 -5.60 -4.07 13.44
N ARG A 55 -4.89 -4.00 12.31
CA ARG A 55 -4.90 -2.80 11.47
C ARG A 55 -4.88 -3.17 9.99
N PRO A 56 -5.66 -2.48 9.16
CA PRO A 56 -5.58 -2.64 7.72
C PRO A 56 -4.29 -2.02 7.18
N MET A 57 -3.75 -2.61 6.11
CA MET A 57 -2.57 -2.10 5.41
C MET A 57 -2.76 -2.22 3.91
N MET A 58 -2.38 -1.17 3.18
CA MET A 58 -2.24 -1.23 1.74
C MET A 58 -0.80 -1.56 1.38
N LEU A 59 -0.60 -2.63 0.61
CA LEU A 59 0.71 -3.11 0.19
C LEU A 59 0.89 -2.94 -1.33
N THR A 60 2.13 -2.67 -1.72
CA THR A 60 2.60 -2.70 -3.11
C THR A 60 3.82 -3.60 -3.18
N ALA A 61 4.01 -4.28 -4.31
CA ALA A 61 5.14 -5.19 -4.49
C ALA A 61 6.46 -4.40 -4.42
N GLY A 62 7.40 -4.85 -3.59
CA GLY A 62 8.68 -4.17 -3.40
C GLY A 62 8.58 -2.72 -2.88
N ASN A 63 7.44 -2.31 -2.32
CA ASN A 63 7.16 -0.94 -1.92
C ASN A 63 7.20 0.10 -3.08
N VAL A 64 6.99 -0.35 -4.32
CA VAL A 64 6.92 0.49 -5.52
C VAL A 64 5.69 0.14 -6.37
N LEU A 65 5.28 1.04 -7.27
CA LEU A 65 4.11 0.85 -8.12
C LEU A 65 4.42 0.00 -9.35
N CYS A 66 5.63 0.11 -9.89
CA CYS A 66 6.05 -0.59 -11.10
C CYS A 66 6.58 -2.00 -10.86
N SER A 67 5.92 -2.76 -9.99
CA SER A 67 6.30 -4.13 -9.63
C SER A 67 5.07 -4.98 -9.34
N ALA A 68 5.21 -6.29 -9.49
CA ALA A 68 4.20 -7.27 -9.15
C ALA A 68 4.82 -8.41 -8.35
N ASP A 69 4.08 -8.91 -7.36
CA ASP A 69 4.43 -10.08 -6.54
C ASP A 69 3.13 -10.78 -6.13
N SER A 70 3.22 -12.03 -5.70
CA SER A 70 2.08 -12.76 -5.18
C SER A 70 1.57 -12.13 -3.88
N VAL A 71 0.25 -12.14 -3.67
CA VAL A 71 -0.39 -11.69 -2.42
C VAL A 71 0.18 -12.43 -1.20
N SER A 72 0.51 -13.72 -1.36
CA SER A 72 1.11 -14.55 -0.31
C SER A 72 2.49 -14.04 0.10
N ASN A 73 3.36 -13.72 -0.86
CA ASN A 73 4.69 -13.18 -0.57
C ASN A 73 4.59 -11.80 0.09
N MET A 74 3.77 -10.90 -0.48
CA MET A 74 3.57 -9.58 0.10
C MET A 74 3.04 -9.64 1.54
N ALA A 75 2.07 -10.53 1.82
CA ALA A 75 1.54 -10.73 3.16
C ALA A 75 2.61 -11.24 4.13
N LYS A 76 3.33 -12.31 3.78
CA LYS A 76 4.38 -12.90 4.62
C LYS A 76 5.49 -11.90 4.94
N ASN A 77 5.97 -11.19 3.91
CA ASN A 77 7.06 -10.24 4.05
C ASN A 77 6.70 -9.02 4.91
N ASN A 78 5.41 -8.74 5.11
CA ASN A 78 4.91 -7.62 5.91
C ASN A 78 4.21 -8.06 7.21
N GLY A 79 4.29 -9.34 7.59
CA GLY A 79 3.70 -9.86 8.82
C GLY A 79 2.16 -9.83 8.84
N CYS A 80 1.52 -9.85 7.67
CA CYS A 80 0.06 -9.90 7.57
C CYS A 80 -0.44 -11.32 7.86
N PHE A 81 -1.44 -11.46 8.73
CA PHE A 81 -2.13 -12.73 8.95
C PHE A 81 -3.18 -13.04 7.86
N ALA A 82 -3.62 -12.02 7.12
CA ALA A 82 -4.57 -12.12 6.01
C ALA A 82 -4.28 -11.03 4.96
N ALA A 83 -4.53 -11.35 3.68
CA ALA A 83 -4.46 -10.39 2.58
C ALA A 83 -5.31 -10.86 1.41
N ILE A 84 -5.79 -9.91 0.62
CA ILE A 84 -6.48 -10.14 -0.66
C ILE A 84 -5.79 -9.33 -1.76
N ASN A 85 -6.03 -9.67 -3.03
CA ASN A 85 -5.56 -8.82 -4.12
C ASN A 85 -6.29 -7.46 -4.11
N GLY A 86 -5.59 -6.43 -4.60
CA GLY A 86 -6.13 -5.09 -4.73
C GLY A 86 -6.68 -4.79 -6.13
N THR A 87 -6.30 -3.63 -6.65
CA THR A 87 -6.74 -3.08 -7.93
C THR A 87 -6.34 -3.93 -9.14
N TYR A 88 -7.01 -3.72 -10.28
CA TYR A 88 -6.49 -4.12 -11.59
C TYR A 88 -5.12 -3.49 -11.85
N PHE A 89 -4.29 -4.17 -12.64
CA PHE A 89 -2.99 -3.67 -13.08
C PHE A 89 -2.63 -4.23 -14.47
N SER A 90 -1.73 -3.58 -15.20
CA SER A 90 -1.18 -4.11 -16.44
C SER A 90 -0.34 -5.36 -16.14
N ALA A 91 -0.84 -6.54 -16.48
CA ALA A 91 -0.16 -7.81 -16.14
C ALA A 91 0.71 -8.37 -17.27
N TYR A 92 0.48 -7.94 -18.52
CA TYR A 92 1.04 -8.60 -19.71
C TYR A 92 1.79 -7.65 -20.65
N ASP A 93 1.54 -6.33 -20.56
CA ASP A 93 2.03 -5.35 -21.53
C ASP A 93 3.11 -4.43 -20.94
N GLY A 94 4.26 -5.02 -20.58
CA GLY A 94 5.43 -4.27 -20.11
C GLY A 94 5.48 -4.08 -18.59
N ILE A 95 5.66 -2.84 -18.14
CA ILE A 95 5.86 -2.54 -16.72
C ILE A 95 4.54 -2.72 -15.96
N PRO A 96 4.47 -3.56 -14.91
CA PRO A 96 3.25 -3.72 -14.14
C PRO A 96 2.84 -2.41 -13.50
N ILE A 97 1.61 -1.95 -13.73
CA ILE A 97 1.14 -0.69 -13.15
C ILE A 97 -0.35 -0.74 -12.88
N SER A 98 -0.77 -0.19 -11.74
CA SER A 98 -2.18 -0.17 -11.35
C SER A 98 -3.04 0.66 -12.30
N TRP A 99 -4.31 0.28 -12.41
CA TRP A 99 -5.38 1.06 -13.04
C TRP A 99 -6.39 1.63 -12.03
N GLY A 100 -6.21 1.33 -10.74
CA GLY A 100 -7.07 1.80 -9.64
C GLY A 100 -6.42 2.87 -8.80
N THR A 101 -7.19 3.55 -7.95
CA THR A 101 -6.65 4.52 -7.00
C THR A 101 -5.89 3.80 -5.87
N ILE A 102 -4.68 4.26 -5.57
CA ILE A 102 -3.80 3.72 -4.53
C ILE A 102 -3.42 4.84 -3.56
N ILE A 103 -3.82 4.69 -2.30
CA ILE A 103 -3.45 5.58 -1.20
C ILE A 103 -2.72 4.76 -0.14
N LYS A 104 -1.49 5.16 0.20
CA LYS A 104 -0.64 4.50 1.22
C LYS A 104 -0.24 5.50 2.28
N ASN A 105 -0.55 5.22 3.54
CA ASN A 105 -0.10 6.07 4.67
C ASN A 105 -0.41 7.57 4.45
N GLY A 106 -1.61 7.87 3.94
CA GLY A 106 -2.04 9.23 3.61
C GLY A 106 -1.47 9.82 2.30
N LYS A 107 -0.56 9.13 1.62
CA LYS A 107 -0.01 9.55 0.31
C LYS A 107 -0.84 8.97 -0.83
N VAL A 108 -1.29 9.84 -1.74
CA VAL A 108 -1.86 9.42 -3.03
C VAL A 108 -0.71 8.98 -3.92
N LEU A 109 -0.64 7.68 -4.23
CA LEU A 109 0.42 7.12 -5.05
C LEU A 109 0.00 6.97 -6.50
N HIS A 110 -1.28 6.67 -6.74
CA HIS A 110 -1.84 6.47 -8.07
C HIS A 110 -3.33 6.81 -8.05
N ILE A 111 -3.87 7.31 -9.16
CA ILE A 111 -5.30 7.64 -9.28
C ILE A 111 -5.93 6.93 -10.47
N SER A 112 -7.21 6.60 -10.34
CA SER A 112 -8.09 6.24 -11.45
C SER A 112 -9.11 7.34 -11.68
N ASN A 113 -9.52 7.56 -12.92
CA ASN A 113 -10.57 8.53 -13.27
C ASN A 113 -12.00 8.00 -13.06
N GLY A 114 -12.16 6.91 -12.30
CA GLY A 114 -13.46 6.33 -12.00
C GLY A 114 -13.40 5.14 -11.05
N GLY A 115 -14.57 4.58 -10.77
CA GLY A 115 -14.75 3.44 -9.86
C GLY A 115 -14.95 3.83 -8.40
N ALA A 116 -15.27 2.83 -7.60
CA ALA A 116 -15.31 2.94 -6.14
C ALA A 116 -13.92 2.65 -5.57
N VAL A 117 -13.55 3.38 -4.53
CA VAL A 117 -12.34 3.19 -3.74
C VAL A 117 -12.77 2.66 -2.38
N ALA A 118 -12.26 1.49 -2.01
CA ALA A 118 -12.35 0.98 -0.66
C ALA A 118 -11.07 1.37 0.10
N GLY A 119 -11.22 2.03 1.24
CA GLY A 119 -10.13 2.47 2.08
C GLY A 119 -10.48 2.31 3.55
N PHE A 120 -9.47 2.40 4.41
CA PHE A 120 -9.67 2.44 5.84
C PHE A 120 -9.20 3.78 6.38
N THR A 121 -10.01 4.39 7.24
CA THR A 121 -9.66 5.61 7.96
C THR A 121 -8.58 5.32 9.01
N SER A 122 -7.99 6.37 9.60
CA SER A 122 -6.93 6.23 10.61
C SER A 122 -7.39 5.53 11.90
N ASP A 123 -8.69 5.53 12.18
CA ASP A 123 -9.35 4.82 13.28
C ASP A 123 -9.89 3.44 12.87
N GLY A 124 -9.67 2.99 11.63
CA GLY A 124 -9.94 1.63 11.19
C GLY A 124 -11.32 1.39 10.58
N GLU A 125 -12.13 2.43 10.36
CA GLU A 125 -13.42 2.31 9.68
C GLU A 125 -13.23 2.05 8.19
N LEU A 126 -14.00 1.11 7.63
CA LEU A 126 -14.06 0.88 6.20
C LEU A 126 -14.93 1.96 5.53
N VAL A 127 -14.35 2.66 4.57
CA VAL A 127 -15.05 3.62 3.72
C VAL A 127 -15.01 3.13 2.29
N ILE A 128 -16.16 3.14 1.62
CA ILE A 128 -16.28 2.87 0.19
C ILE A 128 -16.92 4.09 -0.46
N ASP A 129 -16.15 4.77 -1.30
CA ASP A 129 -16.61 6.02 -1.92
C ASP A 129 -16.01 6.23 -3.31
N ARG A 130 -16.52 7.22 -4.04
CA ARG A 130 -15.99 7.68 -5.33
C ARG A 130 -15.18 8.95 -5.09
N LEU A 131 -13.86 8.80 -5.13
CA LEU A 131 -12.95 9.92 -4.90
C LEU A 131 -12.73 10.73 -6.18
N SER A 132 -12.59 12.04 -6.02
CA SER A 132 -12.16 12.95 -7.08
C SER A 132 -10.88 13.67 -6.65
N PHE A 133 -9.89 13.70 -7.53
CA PHE A 133 -8.59 14.29 -7.28
C PHE A 133 -8.39 15.49 -8.21
N ASN A 134 -7.92 16.61 -7.64
CA ASN A 134 -7.56 17.80 -8.40
C ASN A 134 -6.13 18.18 -8.04
N PHE A 135 -5.24 18.16 -9.01
CA PHE A 135 -3.87 18.62 -8.84
C PHE A 135 -3.71 20.05 -9.36
N LYS A 136 -2.85 20.83 -8.72
CA LYS A 136 -2.44 22.15 -9.18
C LYS A 136 -0.93 22.25 -9.03
N GLY A 137 -0.25 22.66 -10.09
CA GLY A 137 1.18 22.92 -10.08
C GLY A 137 1.45 24.42 -10.04
N TYR A 138 2.37 24.80 -9.15
CA TYR A 138 2.80 26.18 -8.94
C TYR A 138 4.31 26.28 -9.13
N ILE A 139 4.77 27.42 -9.64
CA ILE A 139 6.19 27.78 -9.68
C ILE A 139 6.30 29.19 -9.09
N ASN A 140 7.05 29.32 -7.98
CA ASN A 140 7.17 30.57 -7.23
C ASN A 140 5.79 31.18 -6.88
N ASP A 141 4.91 30.36 -6.32
CA ASP A 141 3.51 30.69 -5.97
C ASP A 141 2.59 31.10 -7.13
N GLU A 142 3.09 31.14 -8.36
CA GLU A 142 2.29 31.37 -9.55
C GLU A 142 1.76 30.05 -10.10
N TYR A 143 0.45 29.98 -10.30
CA TYR A 143 -0.20 28.83 -10.89
C TYR A 143 0.28 28.60 -12.33
N ARG A 144 0.71 27.38 -12.65
CA ARG A 144 1.24 27.03 -13.98
C ARG A 144 0.42 25.97 -14.68
N CYS A 145 0.02 24.91 -13.99
CA CYS A 145 -0.59 23.75 -14.65
C CYS A 145 -1.58 22.99 -13.78
N ILE A 146 -2.29 22.09 -14.45
CA ILE A 146 -3.12 21.04 -13.85
C ILE A 146 -2.53 19.71 -14.27
N PRO A 147 -1.78 19.01 -13.41
CA PRO A 147 -1.49 17.61 -13.63
C PRO A 147 -2.77 16.79 -13.63
N TRP A 148 -2.87 15.79 -14.50
CA TRP A 148 -4.05 14.93 -14.58
C TRP A 148 -3.80 13.55 -14.00
N ARG A 149 -2.53 13.20 -13.74
CA ARG A 149 -2.10 11.86 -13.37
C ARG A 149 -0.95 11.94 -12.36
N ILE A 150 -0.84 10.92 -11.54
CA ILE A 150 0.31 10.66 -10.67
C ILE A 150 0.76 9.22 -10.84
N ASN A 151 2.06 9.02 -11.05
CA ASN A 151 2.72 7.75 -11.30
C ASN A 151 2.01 6.87 -12.33
N HIS A 152 1.44 7.47 -13.38
CA HIS A 152 0.83 6.76 -14.48
C HIS A 152 1.32 7.36 -15.80
N PRO A 153 2.19 6.65 -16.56
CA PRO A 153 2.63 7.10 -17.86
C PRO A 153 1.43 7.36 -18.78
N SER A 154 1.54 8.40 -19.61
CA SER A 154 0.54 8.68 -20.63
C SER A 154 1.22 8.80 -21.98
N ASP A 155 0.54 8.29 -23.01
CA ASP A 155 0.97 8.44 -24.39
C ASP A 155 0.52 9.75 -25.02
N GLU A 156 -0.42 10.45 -24.38
CA GLU A 156 -0.96 11.74 -24.79
C GLU A 156 0.14 12.81 -24.81
N ALA A 157 0.11 13.67 -25.83
CA ALA A 157 1.13 14.70 -26.04
C ALA A 157 1.06 15.79 -24.97
N ASP A 158 -0.14 16.19 -24.60
CA ASP A 158 -0.46 17.24 -23.63
C ASP A 158 -0.52 16.75 -22.17
N ALA A 159 -0.31 15.45 -21.92
CA ALA A 159 -0.40 14.91 -20.58
C ALA A 159 0.70 15.43 -19.65
N ILE A 160 0.24 16.05 -18.57
CA ILE A 160 1.04 16.45 -17.41
C ILE A 160 0.88 15.39 -16.31
N THR A 161 1.93 14.59 -16.11
CA THR A 161 1.97 13.52 -15.10
C THR A 161 2.99 13.85 -14.01
N ILE A 162 2.57 13.73 -12.75
CA ILE A 162 3.46 13.75 -11.58
C ILE A 162 4.13 12.39 -11.43
N PHE A 163 5.45 12.35 -11.32
CA PHE A 163 6.18 11.13 -10.95
C PHE A 163 6.86 11.31 -9.60
N THR A 164 6.74 10.30 -8.74
CA THR A 164 7.32 10.23 -7.40
C THR A 164 8.26 9.02 -7.30
N PRO A 165 9.12 8.92 -6.29
CA PRO A 165 10.02 7.78 -6.13
C PRO A 165 9.29 6.44 -6.05
N GLU A 166 8.06 6.43 -5.53
CA GLU A 166 7.20 5.24 -5.46
C GLU A 166 6.81 4.70 -6.84
N TYR A 167 7.02 5.43 -7.94
CA TYR A 167 6.91 4.87 -9.29
C TYR A 167 7.82 3.64 -9.44
N GLY A 168 9.09 3.74 -9.01
CA GLY A 168 10.02 2.61 -8.94
C GLY A 168 10.52 2.06 -10.28
N ALA A 169 10.29 2.77 -11.38
CA ALA A 169 10.83 2.44 -12.70
C ALA A 169 11.40 3.68 -13.40
N VAL A 170 12.06 3.46 -14.55
CA VAL A 170 12.53 4.55 -15.41
C VAL A 170 11.32 5.28 -15.99
N VAL A 171 11.29 6.60 -15.84
CA VAL A 171 10.35 7.47 -16.56
C VAL A 171 10.87 7.64 -17.98
N LYS A 172 10.11 7.12 -18.95
CA LYS A 172 10.42 7.22 -20.37
C LYS A 172 9.98 8.57 -20.94
N LEU A 173 10.92 9.42 -21.36
CA LEU A 173 10.57 10.70 -21.99
C LEU A 173 10.33 10.49 -23.49
N LYS A 174 9.18 10.94 -23.98
CA LYS A 174 8.96 11.10 -25.41
C LYS A 174 9.71 12.32 -25.95
N GLY A 175 10.07 12.30 -27.23
CA GLY A 175 10.70 13.43 -27.92
C GLY A 175 9.95 14.74 -27.67
N GLY A 176 10.69 15.80 -27.34
CA GLY A 176 10.14 17.12 -27.02
C GLY A 176 9.59 17.29 -25.60
N ALA A 177 9.40 16.20 -24.84
CA ALA A 177 8.96 16.30 -23.45
C ALA A 177 10.08 16.89 -22.57
N LYS A 178 9.68 17.74 -21.63
CA LYS A 178 10.54 18.27 -20.56
C LYS A 178 9.99 17.82 -19.21
N ALA A 179 10.89 17.42 -18.32
CA ALA A 179 10.53 17.03 -16.96
C ALA A 179 11.39 17.82 -15.96
N PRO A 180 10.86 18.91 -15.37
CA PRO A 180 11.49 19.57 -14.23
C PRO A 180 11.60 18.57 -13.08
N VAL A 181 12.82 18.26 -12.67
CA VAL A 181 13.11 17.40 -11.54
C VAL A 181 13.25 18.30 -10.31
N VAL A 182 12.47 18.02 -9.28
CA VAL A 182 12.35 18.89 -8.11
C VAL A 182 12.85 18.16 -6.88
N GLU A 183 13.81 18.78 -6.19
CA GLU A 183 14.44 18.29 -4.96
C GLU A 183 14.35 19.40 -3.92
N ASN A 184 13.93 19.08 -2.69
CA ASN A 184 13.81 20.04 -1.58
C ASN A 184 13.02 21.33 -1.95
N GLY A 185 11.99 21.17 -2.78
CA GLY A 185 11.06 22.23 -3.18
C GLY A 185 11.57 23.12 -4.31
N LYS A 186 12.71 22.79 -4.92
CA LYS A 186 13.34 23.58 -5.98
C LYS A 186 13.61 22.71 -7.20
N VAL A 187 13.45 23.29 -8.39
CA VAL A 187 13.87 22.63 -9.63
C VAL A 187 15.39 22.47 -9.57
N SER A 188 15.85 21.22 -9.52
CA SER A 188 17.26 20.84 -9.52
C SER A 188 17.81 20.90 -10.95
N TYR A 189 17.07 20.30 -11.89
CA TYR A 189 17.36 20.35 -13.32
C TYR A 189 16.10 20.05 -14.15
N ILE A 190 16.19 20.23 -15.47
CA ILE A 190 15.14 19.82 -16.41
C ILE A 190 15.67 18.63 -17.21
N ALA A 191 15.06 17.46 -17.02
CA ALA A 191 15.39 16.28 -17.79
C ALA A 191 14.83 16.38 -19.22
N THR A 192 15.66 16.02 -20.19
CA THR A 192 15.34 15.90 -21.62
C THR A 192 15.56 14.49 -22.15
N SER A 193 15.89 13.54 -21.27
CA SER A 193 16.07 12.12 -21.54
C SER A 193 15.46 11.29 -20.40
N ASP A 194 15.32 9.99 -20.62
CA ASP A 194 14.91 9.01 -19.60
C ASP A 194 15.66 9.20 -18.28
N PHE A 195 14.94 9.03 -17.17
CA PHE A 195 15.51 9.20 -15.83
C PHE A 195 14.79 8.34 -14.79
N TYR A 196 15.45 8.09 -13.66
CA TYR A 196 14.81 7.62 -12.44
C TYR A 196 14.42 8.81 -11.59
N VAL A 197 13.24 8.77 -10.97
CA VAL A 197 12.83 9.81 -10.02
C VAL A 197 13.80 9.77 -8.82
N PRO A 198 14.50 10.87 -8.49
CA PRO A 198 15.42 10.90 -7.37
C PRO A 198 14.70 10.61 -6.05
N ALA A 199 15.36 9.90 -5.13
CA ALA A 199 14.81 9.66 -3.80
C ALA A 199 14.66 10.99 -3.03
N GLY A 200 13.52 11.17 -2.36
CA GLY A 200 13.24 12.33 -1.52
C GLY A 200 11.83 12.29 -0.94
N ASP A 201 11.63 12.94 0.21
CA ASP A 201 10.30 13.05 0.83
C ASP A 201 9.40 14.02 0.04
N LEU A 202 8.14 13.63 -0.14
CA LEU A 202 7.10 14.58 -0.55
C LEU A 202 6.88 15.55 0.63
N PRO A 203 7.04 16.86 0.35
CA PRO A 203 6.09 17.54 -0.54
C PRO A 203 6.69 18.05 -1.85
N SER A 204 7.95 17.72 -2.17
CA SER A 204 8.70 18.50 -3.15
C SER A 204 8.89 17.96 -4.56
N SER A 205 8.76 16.66 -4.86
CA SER A 205 9.01 16.20 -6.23
C SER A 205 7.73 16.26 -7.08
N ILE A 206 7.29 17.47 -7.44
CA ILE A 206 6.30 17.65 -8.51
C ILE A 206 7.06 17.69 -9.82
N ILE A 207 7.14 16.55 -10.49
CA ILE A 207 7.63 16.48 -11.87
C ILE A 207 6.46 16.83 -12.77
N LEU A 208 6.58 17.90 -13.55
CA LEU A 208 5.57 18.32 -14.50
C LEU A 208 6.06 18.00 -15.90
N ARG A 209 5.47 17.00 -16.55
CA ARG A 209 5.73 16.79 -17.97
C ARG A 209 5.10 17.92 -18.77
N TRP A 210 5.90 18.69 -19.49
CA TRP A 210 5.45 19.69 -20.46
C TRP A 210 5.95 19.32 -21.86
N GLN A 211 5.06 19.32 -22.85
CA GLN A 211 5.46 19.44 -24.26
C GLN A 211 5.10 20.87 -24.71
N ILE A 212 6.08 21.59 -25.25
CA ILE A 212 5.90 22.89 -25.92
C ILE A 212 5.94 22.61 -27.42
#